data_AF-A0AAD5R400-F1
#
_entry.id   AF-A0AAD5R400-F1
#
_cell.length_a   1.000
_cell.length_b   1.000
_cell.length_c   1.000
_cell.angle_alpha   90.00
_cell.angle_beta   90.00
_cell.angle_gamma   90.00
#
_symmetry.space_group_name_H-M   'P 1'
#
loop_
_entity.id
_entity.type
_entity.pdbx_description
1 polymer ?
#
loop_
_entity_poly.entity_id
_entity_poly.type
_entity_poly.pdbx_seq_one_letter_code
_entity_poly.pdbx_strand_id
1 'polypeptide(L)' 'MFLDRLHNANPNNAYVMESCDVTVLFASVSIDSALQATNELLVQHQEAVNIWSANYFAQIRGLVGAATGN' A
#
# COMPACT_ATOMS: atom_id res chain seq x y z
N MET A 1 6.83 -10.11 -14.59
CA MET A 1 7.89 -10.38 -13.58
C MET A 1 7.41 -10.20 -12.15
N PHE A 2 6.76 -9.08 -11.76
CA PHE A 2 6.12 -8.93 -10.43
C PHE A 2 4.73 -9.58 -10.37
N LEU A 3 3.81 -9.19 -11.26
CA LEU A 3 2.44 -9.75 -11.31
C LEU A 3 2.44 -11.27 -11.52
N ASP A 4 3.37 -11.76 -12.33
CA ASP A 4 3.55 -13.20 -12.55
C ASP A 4 4.02 -13.93 -11.29
N ARG A 5 4.92 -13.32 -10.50
CA ARG A 5 5.34 -13.87 -9.19
C ARG A 5 4.25 -13.75 -8.14
N LEU A 6 3.44 -12.71 -8.19
CA LEU A 6 2.32 -12.48 -7.29
C LEU A 6 1.18 -13.47 -7.57
N HIS A 7 0.89 -13.73 -8.85
CA HIS A 7 -0.08 -14.73 -9.29
C HIS A 7 0.36 -16.15 -8.93
N ASN A 8 1.67 -16.42 -8.98
CA ASN A 8 2.24 -17.71 -8.58
C ASN A 8 2.64 -17.77 -7.10
N ALA A 9 2.41 -16.70 -6.33
CA ALA A 9 2.58 -16.74 -4.89
C ALA A 9 1.45 -17.60 -4.31
N ASN A 10 1.80 -18.58 -3.47
CA ASN A 10 0.83 -19.36 -2.72
C ASN A 10 0.78 -18.81 -1.29
N PRO A 11 0.03 -17.72 -1.02
CA PRO A 11 -0.07 -17.20 0.32
C PRO A 11 -0.72 -18.25 1.23
N ASN A 12 -0.26 -18.30 2.47
CA ASN A 12 -0.82 -19.21 3.47
C ASN A 12 -2.35 -18.99 3.57
N ASN A 13 -3.11 -20.04 3.84
CA ASN A 13 -4.59 -20.06 3.74
C ASN A 13 -5.28 -19.06 4.69
N ALA A 14 -4.51 -18.42 5.57
CA ALA A 14 -4.91 -17.32 6.43
C ALA A 14 -5.08 -15.98 5.69
N TYR A 15 -4.63 -15.87 4.43
CA TYR A 15 -4.69 -14.65 3.63
C TYR A 15 -5.63 -14.82 2.44
N VAL A 16 -6.54 -13.87 2.26
CA VAL A 16 -7.44 -13.82 1.12
C VAL A 16 -6.84 -12.90 0.06
N MET A 17 -6.72 -13.40 -1.17
CA MET A 17 -6.30 -12.60 -2.33
C MET A 17 -7.53 -12.29 -3.17
N GLU A 18 -8.07 -11.08 -3.03
CA GLU A 18 -9.20 -10.61 -3.83
C GLU A 18 -8.74 -9.59 -4.88
N SER A 19 -9.31 -9.70 -6.08
CA SER A 19 -9.16 -8.66 -7.10
C SER A 19 -10.03 -7.46 -6.71
N CYS A 20 -9.39 -6.31 -6.48
CA CYS A 20 -10.10 -5.06 -6.22
C CYS A 20 -10.26 -4.25 -7.51
N ASP A 21 -11.47 -3.79 -7.80
CA ASP A 21 -11.71 -2.81 -8.86
C ASP A 21 -11.15 -1.45 -8.41
N VAL A 22 -10.01 -1.09 -9.00
CA VAL A 22 -9.33 0.18 -8.71
C VAL A 22 -10.20 1.39 -9.05
N THR A 23 -11.10 1.30 -10.02
CA THR A 23 -12.00 2.39 -10.40
C THR A 23 -13.05 2.65 -9.31
N VAL A 24 -13.60 1.59 -8.70
CA VAL A 24 -14.52 1.73 -7.56
C VAL A 24 -13.77 2.27 -6.34
N LEU A 25 -12.53 1.82 -6.10
CA LEU A 25 -11.71 2.30 -5.00
C LEU A 25 -11.45 3.82 -5.10
N PHE A 26 -11.03 4.30 -6.29
CA PHE A 26 -10.78 5.74 -6.52
C PHE A 26 -12.04 6.59 -6.52
N ALA A 27 -13.21 6.03 -6.84
CA ALA A 27 -14.48 6.76 -6.83
C ALA A 27 -15.10 6.87 -5.43
N SER A 28 -14.85 5.89 -4.56
CA SER A 28 -15.47 5.80 -3.22
C SER A 28 -14.59 6.30 -2.08
N VAL A 29 -13.28 6.35 -2.28
CA VAL A 29 -12.31 6.82 -1.29
C VAL A 29 -11.74 8.15 -1.75
N SER A 30 -11.81 9.17 -0.90
CA SER A 30 -11.15 10.44 -1.19
C SER A 30 -9.63 10.27 -1.17
N ILE A 31 -8.93 11.06 -1.99
CA ILE A 31 -7.46 11.04 -2.03
C ILE A 31 -6.87 11.33 -0.64
N ASP A 32 -7.45 12.27 0.10
CA ASP A 32 -7.01 12.63 1.45
C ASP A 32 -7.16 11.46 2.44
N SER A 33 -8.30 10.76 2.42
CA SER A 33 -8.53 9.60 3.28
C SER A 33 -7.60 8.43 2.91
N ALA A 34 -7.33 8.21 1.62
CA ALA A 34 -6.38 7.20 1.16
C ALA A 34 -4.94 7.51 1.61
N LEU A 35 -4.52 8.78 1.51
CA LEU A 35 -3.20 9.23 1.96
C LEU A 35 -3.04 9.11 3.47
N GLN A 36 -4.07 9.49 4.24
CA GLN A 36 -4.07 9.36 5.69
C GLN A 36 -3.97 7.89 6.12
N ALA A 37 -4.81 7.00 5.57
CA ALA A 37 -4.76 5.58 5.88
C ALA A 37 -3.40 4.95 5.49
N THR A 38 -2.81 5.40 4.38
CA THR A 38 -1.47 4.97 3.97
C THR A 38 -0.40 5.44 4.95
N ASN A 39 -0.48 6.69 5.43
CA ASN A 39 0.44 7.20 6.45
C ASN A 39 0.35 6.38 7.74
N GLU A 40 -0.88 6.14 8.22
CA GLU A 40 -1.14 5.36 9.43
C GLU A 40 -0.59 3.94 9.29
N LEU A 41 -0.81 3.28 8.15
CA LEU A 41 -0.26 1.95 7.85
C LEU A 41 1.28 1.95 7.87
N LEU A 42 1.92 2.94 7.24
CA LEU A 42 3.38 3.04 7.17
C LEU A 42 4.01 3.36 8.54
N VAL A 43 3.33 4.13 9.39
CA VAL A 43 3.80 4.44 10.75
C VAL A 43 3.61 3.25 11.68
N GLN A 44 2.41 2.64 11.68
CA GLN A 44 2.09 1.53 12.59
C GLN A 44 2.86 0.26 12.28
N HIS A 45 3.21 0.03 11.02
CA HIS A 45 3.87 -1.19 10.57
C HIS A 45 5.22 -0.93 9.92
N GLN A 46 5.91 0.16 10.28
CA GLN A 46 7.20 0.55 9.69
C GLN A 46 8.24 -0.60 9.65
N GLU A 47 8.22 -1.49 10.65
CA GLU A 47 9.14 -2.64 10.75
C GLU A 47 8.59 -3.94 10.13
N ALA A 48 7.26 -4.03 9.94
CA ALA A 48 6.59 -5.22 9.39
C ALA A 48 6.29 -5.10 7.89
N VAL A 49 6.19 -3.87 7.38
CA VAL A 49 6.03 -3.56 5.96
C VAL A 49 7.37 -3.80 5.27
N ASN A 50 7.60 -5.06 4.90
CA ASN A 50 8.72 -5.45 4.05
C ASN A 50 8.39 -5.08 2.59
N ILE A 51 8.30 -3.78 2.30
CA ILE A 51 8.32 -3.30 0.92
C ILE A 51 9.68 -3.68 0.36
N TRP A 52 9.68 -4.33 -0.80
CA TRP A 52 10.80 -5.00 -1.47
C TRP A 52 12.11 -4.17 -1.55
N SER A 53 12.05 -2.87 -1.26
CA SER A 53 13.21 -2.04 -0.94
C SER A 53 12.81 -0.87 -0.02
N ALA A 54 13.64 -0.58 0.99
CA ALA A 54 13.50 0.58 1.88
C ALA A 54 13.47 1.93 1.12
N ASN A 55 14.00 1.95 -0.10
CA ASN A 55 13.97 3.12 -0.96
C ASN A 55 12.53 3.45 -1.43
N TYR A 56 11.71 2.44 -1.72
CA TYR A 56 10.30 2.65 -2.06
C TYR A 56 9.48 3.08 -0.84
N PHE A 57 9.78 2.53 0.34
CA PHE A 57 9.16 2.98 1.59
C PHE A 57 9.40 4.48 1.83
N ALA A 58 10.65 4.94 1.69
CA ALA A 58 11.00 6.35 1.86
C ALA A 58 10.33 7.26 0.82
N GLN A 59 10.24 6.83 -0.44
CA GLN A 59 9.56 7.59 -1.51
C GLN A 59 8.06 7.72 -1.25
N ILE A 60 7.38 6.62 -0.87
CA ILE A 60 5.95 6.64 -0.55
C ILE A 60 5.70 7.54 0.66
N ARG A 61 6.52 7.43 1.71
CA ARG A 61 6.40 8.29 2.91
C ARG A 61 6.63 9.77 2.58
N GLY A 62 7.61 10.09 1.74
CA GLY A 62 7.87 11.46 1.30
C GLY A 62 6.70 12.05 0.49
N LEU A 63 6.10 11.25 -0.40
CA LEU A 63 4.93 11.65 -1.17
C LEU A 63 3.71 11.91 -0.28
N VAL A 64 3.49 11.04 0.71
CA VAL A 64 2.40 11.18 1.70
C VAL A 64 2.63 12.40 2.60
N GLY A 65 3.85 12.65 3.06
CA GLY A 65 4.18 13.86 3.84
C GLY A 65 3.91 15.15 3.06
N ALA A 66 4.39 15.22 1.82
CA ALA A 66 4.20 16.38 0.94
C ALA A 66 2.73 16.65 0.61
N ALA A 67 1.91 15.59 0.48
CA ALA A 67 0.48 15.71 0.19
C ALA A 67 -0.37 16.04 1.43
N THR A 68 0.10 15.69 2.63
CA THR A 68 -0.63 15.93 3.90
C THR A 68 -0.22 17.23 4.62
N GLY A 69 0.77 17.96 4.10
CA GLY A 69 1.16 19.29 4.61
C GLY A 69 2.03 19.27 5.87
N ASN A 70 2.73 18.15 6.14
CA ASN A 70 3.73 18.05 7.22
C ASN A 70 5.16 18.21 6.70
#